data_AF-A0A0K1PB67-F1
#
_entry.id   AF-A0A0K1PB67-F1
#
_cell.length_a   1.000
_cell.length_b   1.000
_cell.length_c   1.000
_cell.angle_alpha   90.00
_cell.angle_beta   90.00
_cell.angle_gamma   90.00
#
_symmetry.space_group_name_H-M   'P 1'
#
loop_
_entity.id
_entity.type
_entity.pdbx_description
1 polymer ?
#
loop_
_entity_poly.entity_id
_entity_poly.type
_entity_poly.pdbx_seq_one_letter_code
_entity_poly.pdbx_strand_id
1 'polypeptide(L)'
;MAMNDEGNTSGLQIELSSAPISTFQTRFNATYGAYDNGKSSGVLSFDLHGARFTLAERFGGDTELPNDADVELPSEGGRLALVGADADGTIAIRVAKVTSAGATTIKFPQTQALKLLEPAEGATNVSRLPTLSWTPVNGAKSYWVEIVLNDTNQAHQYSLQYYLPGDVSSLTLADSDLDEMKLVGSTTYSWLVTAAITDGFLGADDIADGRGMGFVRILDIEDLMGFRTGERSFTTAP
;
A
#
# COMPACT_ATOMS: atom_id res chain seq x y z
N MET A 1 46.54 30.29 21.26
CA MET A 1 45.88 30.40 19.95
C MET A 1 44.61 29.59 20.08
N ALA A 2 43.48 30.27 20.22
CA ALA A 2 42.17 29.66 20.31
C ALA A 2 41.66 29.33 18.90
N MET A 3 41.18 28.10 18.69
CA MET A 3 40.18 27.68 17.69
C MET A 3 39.75 26.25 18.10
N ASN A 4 38.51 25.78 18.02
CA ASN A 4 37.18 26.34 17.83
C ASN A 4 36.22 25.15 18.08
N ASP A 5 35.06 25.43 18.67
CA ASP A 5 33.82 24.63 18.65
C ASP A 5 33.93 23.11 18.48
N GLU A 6 33.89 22.38 19.60
CA GLU A 6 33.22 21.08 19.60
C GLU A 6 31.73 21.36 19.40
N GLY A 7 31.33 21.36 18.13
CA GLY A 7 29.95 21.49 17.71
C GLY A 7 29.10 20.53 18.53
N ASN A 8 28.17 21.11 19.28
CA ASN A 8 27.06 20.43 19.93
C ASN A 8 26.29 19.68 18.85
N THR A 9 26.68 18.44 18.55
CA THR A 9 25.84 17.51 17.82
C THR A 9 24.70 17.18 18.78
N SER A 10 23.63 17.96 18.73
CA SER A 10 22.33 17.62 19.28
C SER A 10 21.73 16.46 18.48
N GLY A 11 22.49 15.37 18.38
CA GLY A 11 22.05 14.11 17.82
C GLY A 11 21.08 13.50 18.80
N LEU A 12 19.97 12.97 18.29
CA LEU A 12 19.02 12.19 19.08
C LEU A 12 19.76 10.98 19.65
N GLN A 13 20.25 11.08 20.89
CA GLN A 13 20.78 9.93 21.62
C GLN A 13 19.59 9.18 22.20
N ILE A 14 19.23 8.06 21.58
CA ILE A 14 18.32 7.10 22.19
C ILE A 14 19.12 6.36 23.25
N GLU A 15 19.08 6.86 24.49
CA GLU A 15 19.58 6.11 25.64
C GLU A 15 18.65 4.93 25.88
N LEU A 16 19.06 3.74 25.44
CA LEU A 16 18.50 2.48 25.92
C LEU A 16 18.97 2.28 27.36
N SER A 17 18.45 3.09 28.28
CA SER A 17 18.78 3.02 29.69
C SER A 17 18.42 1.64 30.25
N SER A 18 19.05 1.22 31.35
CA SER A 18 18.69 0.00 32.07
C SER A 18 17.35 0.10 32.82
N ALA A 19 16.65 1.24 32.72
CA ALA A 19 15.33 1.40 33.31
C ALA A 19 14.29 0.58 32.53
N PRO A 20 13.33 -0.05 33.23
CA PRO A 20 12.28 -0.80 32.56
C PRO A 20 11.44 0.10 31.65
N ILE A 21 11.21 -0.36 30.42
CA ILE A 21 10.33 0.31 29.45
C ILE A 21 8.90 0.22 29.98
N SER A 22 8.20 1.35 30.05
CA SER A 22 6.78 1.35 30.41
C SER A 22 5.95 0.81 29.25
N THR A 23 5.18 -0.24 29.51
CA THR A 23 4.34 -0.93 28.54
C THR A 23 2.86 -0.82 28.88
N PHE A 24 2.02 -1.16 27.91
CA PHE A 24 0.61 -1.44 28.09
C PHE A 24 0.24 -2.71 27.32
N GLN A 25 -0.90 -3.31 27.66
CA GLN A 25 -1.43 -4.44 26.91
C GLN A 25 -2.74 -4.09 26.20
N THR A 26 -2.90 -4.61 24.99
CA THR A 26 -4.14 -4.61 24.24
C THR A 26 -4.53 -6.05 23.94
N ARG A 27 -5.83 -6.32 23.84
CA ARG A 27 -6.31 -7.55 23.21
C ARG A 27 -6.41 -7.35 21.70
N PHE A 28 -5.87 -8.27 20.90
CA PHE A 28 -5.97 -8.22 19.44
C PHE A 28 -7.23 -8.93 18.95
N ASN A 29 -7.93 -8.32 17.99
CA ASN A 29 -9.02 -8.99 17.30
C ASN A 29 -9.08 -8.59 15.82
N ALA A 30 -9.03 -9.57 14.92
CA ALA A 30 -9.05 -9.39 13.48
C ALA A 30 -10.31 -10.00 12.85
N THR A 31 -10.81 -9.33 11.81
CA THR A 31 -11.81 -9.88 10.89
C THR A 31 -11.33 -9.70 9.46
N TYR A 32 -11.06 -10.81 8.76
CA TYR A 32 -10.48 -10.77 7.41
C TYR A 32 -11.52 -10.67 6.28
N GLY A 33 -12.79 -11.00 6.54
CA GLY A 33 -13.87 -10.81 5.56
C GLY A 33 -13.56 -11.51 4.22
N ALA A 34 -13.66 -10.78 3.11
CA ALA A 34 -13.36 -11.31 1.77
C ALA A 34 -11.86 -11.53 1.49
N TYR A 35 -10.97 -11.13 2.40
CA TYR A 35 -9.52 -11.10 2.22
C TYR A 35 -8.82 -12.09 3.17
N ASP A 36 -9.27 -13.34 3.20
CA ASP A 36 -8.84 -14.37 4.16
C ASP A 36 -7.83 -15.39 3.60
N ASN A 37 -7.45 -15.26 2.32
CA ASN A 37 -6.40 -16.05 1.69
C ASN A 37 -5.01 -15.46 1.98
N GLY A 38 -4.03 -16.33 2.28
CA GLY A 38 -2.65 -15.91 2.52
C GLY A 38 -2.51 -14.86 3.63
N LYS A 39 -3.44 -14.89 4.59
CA LYS A 39 -3.63 -13.82 5.56
C LYS A 39 -2.52 -13.78 6.60
N SER A 40 -2.17 -12.56 6.99
CA SER A 40 -1.14 -12.28 7.98
C SER A 40 -1.59 -11.13 8.88
N SER A 41 -1.20 -11.20 10.15
CA SER A 41 -1.39 -10.11 11.10
C SER A 41 -0.24 -10.03 12.09
N GLY A 42 0.07 -8.80 12.53
CA GLY A 42 1.24 -8.57 13.36
C GLY A 42 1.39 -7.13 13.83
N VAL A 43 2.35 -6.93 14.72
CA VAL A 43 2.86 -5.59 15.06
C VAL A 43 3.69 -5.08 13.89
N LEU A 44 3.28 -3.96 13.30
CA LEU A 44 4.00 -3.27 12.24
C LEU A 44 5.09 -2.38 12.82
N SER A 45 4.73 -1.59 13.83
CA SER A 45 5.66 -0.64 14.44
C SER A 45 5.24 -0.27 15.85
N PHE A 46 6.20 0.25 16.61
CA PHE A 46 5.95 0.87 17.90
C PHE A 46 6.80 2.11 18.07
N ASP A 47 6.30 3.02 18.89
CA ASP A 47 6.97 4.27 19.22
C ASP A 47 7.69 4.07 20.57
N LEU A 48 8.95 4.50 20.66
CA LEU A 48 9.76 4.41 21.88
C LEU A 48 10.78 5.55 21.91
N HIS A 49 10.80 6.31 23.00
CA HIS A 49 11.62 7.50 23.19
C HIS A 49 11.52 8.50 22.04
N GLY A 50 10.31 8.67 21.49
CA GLY A 50 10.06 9.57 20.35
C GLY A 50 10.56 9.05 18.99
N ALA A 51 11.08 7.83 18.92
CA ALA A 51 11.48 7.17 17.67
C ALA A 51 10.49 6.05 17.31
N ARG A 52 10.23 5.89 16.00
CA ARG A 52 9.40 4.80 15.46
C ARG A 52 10.26 3.62 15.04
N PHE A 53 10.03 2.48 15.66
CA PHE A 53 10.65 1.21 15.32
C PHE A 53 9.71 0.43 14.43
N THR A 54 10.11 0.20 13.18
CA THR A 54 9.36 -0.63 12.24
C THR A 54 9.90 -2.05 12.28
N LEU A 55 9.01 -3.01 12.47
CA LEU A 55 9.33 -4.43 12.36
C LEU A 55 9.28 -4.78 10.87
N ALA A 56 10.46 -4.94 10.26
CA ALA A 56 10.62 -5.18 8.83
C ALA A 56 10.24 -6.60 8.38
N GLU A 57 9.59 -7.40 9.24
CA GLU A 57 9.00 -8.65 8.80
C GLU A 57 8.02 -8.31 7.68
N ARG A 58 8.34 -8.74 6.46
CA ARG A 58 7.46 -8.56 5.31
C ARG A 58 6.12 -9.16 5.70
N PHE A 59 5.09 -8.33 5.85
CA PHE A 59 3.72 -8.81 5.92
C PHE A 59 3.46 -9.64 4.68
N GLY A 60 3.40 -10.96 4.84
CA GLY A 60 3.42 -11.94 3.76
C GLY A 60 4.07 -13.25 4.21
N GLY A 61 3.34 -14.35 4.03
CA GLY A 61 3.61 -15.63 4.70
C GLY A 61 2.64 -15.78 5.86
N ASP A 62 2.01 -16.96 5.96
CA ASP A 62 0.82 -17.27 6.77
C ASP A 62 1.03 -17.18 8.31
N THR A 63 1.55 -16.05 8.79
CA THR A 63 1.83 -15.76 10.20
C THR A 63 0.76 -14.83 10.71
N GLU A 64 -0.01 -15.31 11.68
CA GLU A 64 -1.13 -14.60 12.27
C GLU A 64 -0.92 -14.42 13.77
N LEU A 65 -1.19 -13.22 14.27
CA LEU A 65 -1.54 -13.06 15.67
C LEU A 65 -2.90 -13.74 15.90
N PRO A 66 -3.01 -14.68 16.86
CA PRO A 66 -4.30 -15.28 17.18
C PRO A 66 -5.30 -14.23 17.65
N ASN A 67 -6.56 -14.38 17.26
CA ASN A 67 -7.62 -13.58 17.88
C ASN A 67 -7.63 -13.81 19.40
N ASP A 68 -7.94 -12.74 20.13
CA ASP A 68 -7.87 -12.65 21.58
C ASP A 68 -6.45 -12.74 22.18
N ALA A 69 -5.40 -12.72 21.36
CA ALA A 69 -4.03 -12.62 21.86
C ALA A 69 -3.82 -11.29 22.60
N ASP A 70 -3.14 -11.36 23.74
CA ASP A 70 -2.66 -10.19 24.45
C ASP A 70 -1.34 -9.73 23.81
N VAL A 71 -1.32 -8.47 23.36
CA VAL A 71 -0.16 -7.85 22.72
C VAL A 71 0.35 -6.75 23.64
N GLU A 72 1.60 -6.89 24.06
CA GLU A 72 2.29 -5.92 24.91
C GLU A 72 3.16 -4.99 24.06
N LEU A 73 3.00 -3.68 24.24
CA LEU A 73 3.72 -2.65 23.48
C LEU A 73 4.20 -1.53 24.42
N PRO A 74 5.21 -0.76 24.02
CA PRO A 74 5.58 0.47 24.71
C PRO A 74 4.39 1.43 24.86
N SER A 75 4.29 2.07 26.02
CA SER A 75 3.23 3.03 26.38
C SER A 75 3.08 4.22 25.42
N GLU A 76 4.11 4.56 24.66
CA GLU A 76 4.08 5.60 23.63
C GLU A 76 3.21 5.19 22.42
N GLY A 77 2.99 3.90 22.22
CA GLY A 77 2.02 3.36 21.28
C GLY A 77 2.63 2.41 20.24
N GLY A 78 1.75 1.91 19.38
CA GLY A 78 2.17 1.10 18.24
C GLY A 78 1.07 0.90 17.23
N ARG A 79 1.40 0.16 16.17
CA ARG A 79 0.51 -0.17 15.06
C ARG A 79 0.49 -1.66 14.83
N LEU A 80 -0.71 -2.14 14.59
CA LEU A 80 -0.95 -3.49 14.11
C LEU A 80 -1.34 -3.41 12.64
N ALA A 81 -0.97 -4.43 11.88
CA ALA A 81 -1.34 -4.54 10.48
C ALA A 81 -1.98 -5.90 10.19
N LEU A 82 -2.94 -5.88 9.27
CA LEU A 82 -3.52 -7.04 8.62
C LEU A 82 -3.17 -6.96 7.14
N VAL A 83 -2.85 -8.11 6.56
CA VAL A 83 -2.72 -8.32 5.12
C VAL A 83 -3.48 -9.58 4.76
N GLY A 84 -4.14 -9.58 3.61
CA GLY A 84 -4.80 -10.76 3.08
C GLY A 84 -5.22 -10.55 1.63
N ALA A 85 -5.50 -11.64 0.93
CA ALA A 85 -5.94 -11.62 -0.44
C ALA A 85 -7.37 -12.15 -0.56
N ASP A 86 -8.10 -11.64 -1.55
CA ASP A 86 -9.39 -12.21 -1.94
C ASP A 86 -9.23 -13.39 -2.91
N ALA A 87 -10.35 -13.95 -3.37
CA ALA A 87 -10.37 -15.08 -4.30
C ALA A 87 -9.80 -14.72 -5.69
N ASP A 88 -9.80 -13.44 -6.06
CA ASP A 88 -9.29 -12.94 -7.35
C ASP A 88 -7.81 -12.50 -7.24
N GLY A 89 -7.18 -12.70 -6.07
CA GLY A 89 -5.79 -12.30 -5.81
C GLY A 89 -5.60 -10.81 -5.50
N THR A 90 -6.68 -10.06 -5.28
CA THR A 90 -6.60 -8.67 -4.82
C THR A 90 -6.15 -8.66 -3.37
N ILE A 91 -5.03 -7.98 -3.09
CA ILE A 91 -4.45 -7.85 -1.77
C ILE A 91 -5.06 -6.65 -1.07
N ALA A 92 -5.46 -6.81 0.18
CA ALA A 92 -5.81 -5.73 1.10
C ALA A 92 -4.73 -5.57 2.17
N ILE A 93 -4.48 -4.33 2.57
CA ILE A 93 -3.68 -3.99 3.75
C ILE A 93 -4.48 -3.04 4.64
N ARG A 94 -4.50 -3.34 5.95
CA ARG A 94 -5.06 -2.46 6.97
C ARG A 94 -4.02 -2.25 8.07
N VAL A 95 -3.61 -1.01 8.29
CA VAL A 95 -2.82 -0.60 9.45
C VAL A 95 -3.73 0.18 10.39
N ALA A 96 -3.65 -0.10 11.69
CA ALA A 96 -4.38 0.67 12.69
C ALA A 96 -3.50 0.94 13.91
N LYS A 97 -3.66 2.13 14.50
CA LYS A 97 -3.10 2.46 15.80
C LYS A 97 -3.70 1.58 16.88
N VAL A 98 -2.85 1.09 17.77
CA VAL A 98 -3.26 0.31 18.92
C VAL A 98 -3.97 1.19 19.95
N THR A 99 -5.04 0.65 20.56
CA THR A 99 -5.75 1.30 21.67
C THR A 99 -5.14 0.85 23.00
N SER A 100 -4.77 1.81 23.85
CA SER A 100 -4.21 1.53 25.19
C SER A 100 -5.25 1.16 26.25
N ALA A 101 -6.54 1.23 25.91
CA ALA A 101 -7.65 0.84 26.77
C ALA A 101 -8.59 -0.12 26.02
N GLY A 102 -8.49 -1.41 26.28
CA GLY A 102 -9.38 -2.44 25.75
C GLY A 102 -8.80 -3.22 24.56
N ALA A 103 -9.69 -3.70 23.69
CA ALA A 103 -9.32 -4.52 22.55
C ALA A 103 -9.12 -3.66 21.30
N THR A 104 -7.97 -3.80 20.64
CA THR A 104 -7.71 -3.25 19.31
C THR A 104 -8.34 -4.19 18.28
N THR A 105 -9.37 -3.71 17.60
CA THR A 105 -10.07 -4.48 16.56
C THR A 105 -9.76 -3.93 15.18
N ILE A 106 -9.30 -4.80 14.28
CA ILE A 106 -8.96 -4.44 12.89
C ILE A 106 -9.77 -5.30 11.94
N LYS A 107 -10.35 -4.68 10.90
CA LYS A 107 -11.27 -5.39 10.00
C LYS A 107 -11.01 -5.01 8.55
N PHE A 108 -11.06 -6.04 7.71
CA PHE A 108 -11.27 -5.89 6.28
C PHE A 108 -12.77 -5.84 5.93
N PRO A 109 -13.11 -5.32 4.74
CA PRO A 109 -14.46 -5.39 4.21
C PRO A 109 -14.97 -6.82 4.08
N GLN A 110 -16.29 -7.01 4.25
CA GLN A 110 -16.93 -8.32 4.08
C GLN A 110 -17.08 -8.74 2.62
N THR A 111 -17.00 -7.79 1.69
CA THR A 111 -17.11 -8.01 0.24
C THR A 111 -15.87 -7.45 -0.44
N GLN A 112 -15.56 -7.99 -1.63
CA GLN A 112 -14.46 -7.49 -2.45
C GLN A 112 -14.70 -6.01 -2.82
N ALA A 113 -13.73 -5.16 -2.51
CA ALA A 113 -13.86 -3.72 -2.68
C ALA A 113 -13.36 -3.23 -4.06
N LEU A 114 -12.39 -3.92 -4.65
CA LEU A 114 -11.72 -3.50 -5.87
C LEU A 114 -11.58 -4.68 -6.85
N LYS A 115 -12.04 -4.47 -8.09
CA LYS A 115 -11.90 -5.43 -9.19
C LYS A 115 -11.64 -4.71 -10.50
N LEU A 116 -10.81 -5.32 -11.34
CA LEU A 116 -10.61 -4.90 -12.72
C LEU A 116 -11.78 -5.37 -13.59
N LEU A 117 -12.31 -4.47 -14.42
CA LEU A 117 -13.47 -4.72 -15.27
C LEU A 117 -13.03 -4.87 -16.73
N GLU A 118 -12.47 -3.81 -17.32
CA GLU A 118 -12.02 -3.79 -18.71
C GLU A 118 -10.62 -3.19 -18.82
N PRO A 119 -9.76 -3.69 -19.72
CA PRO A 119 -9.93 -4.89 -20.53
C PRO A 119 -10.04 -6.17 -19.68
N ALA A 120 -10.89 -7.10 -20.11
CA ALA A 120 -10.97 -8.42 -19.50
C ALA A 120 -9.62 -9.17 -19.58
N GLU A 121 -9.43 -10.15 -18.69
CA GLU A 121 -8.22 -10.97 -18.69
C GLU A 121 -8.01 -11.67 -20.04
N GLY A 122 -6.82 -11.52 -20.62
CA GLY A 122 -6.45 -12.09 -21.90
C GLY A 122 -7.18 -11.48 -23.11
N ALA A 123 -7.81 -10.32 -22.96
CA ALA A 123 -8.47 -9.64 -24.07
C ALA A 123 -7.47 -9.36 -25.21
N THR A 124 -7.88 -9.63 -26.46
CA THR A 124 -7.05 -9.41 -27.65
C THR A 124 -7.66 -8.32 -28.53
N ASN A 125 -6.86 -7.80 -29.46
CA ASN A 125 -7.28 -6.73 -30.38
C ASN A 125 -7.80 -5.47 -29.65
N VAL A 126 -7.21 -5.19 -28.48
CA VAL A 126 -7.54 -4.02 -27.66
C VAL A 126 -6.97 -2.77 -28.32
N SER A 127 -7.70 -1.65 -28.30
CA SER A 127 -7.18 -0.36 -28.80
C SER A 127 -5.82 -0.04 -28.18
N ARG A 128 -4.92 0.57 -28.96
CA ARG A 128 -3.65 1.12 -28.44
C ARG A 128 -3.86 2.31 -27.50
N LEU A 129 -5.09 2.86 -27.48
CA LEU A 129 -5.61 3.83 -26.54
C LEU A 129 -6.78 3.19 -25.78
N PRO A 130 -6.52 2.21 -24.89
CA PRO A 130 -7.60 1.51 -24.21
C PRO A 130 -8.27 2.40 -23.17
N THR A 131 -9.50 2.03 -22.82
CA THR A 131 -10.12 2.49 -21.58
C THR A 131 -9.99 1.38 -20.55
N LEU A 132 -9.22 1.65 -19.50
CA LEU A 132 -9.09 0.79 -18.33
C LEU A 132 -10.19 1.16 -17.34
N SER A 133 -10.87 0.19 -16.73
CA SER A 133 -11.94 0.44 -15.76
C SER A 133 -11.98 -0.58 -14.63
N TRP A 134 -12.37 -0.13 -13.45
CA TRP A 134 -12.41 -0.92 -12.22
C TRP A 134 -13.64 -0.59 -11.38
N THR A 135 -13.93 -1.41 -10.37
CA THR A 135 -15.00 -1.10 -9.42
C THR A 135 -14.59 0.05 -8.50
N PRO A 136 -15.42 1.08 -8.31
CA PRO A 136 -15.12 2.15 -7.37
C PRO A 136 -15.06 1.60 -5.93
N VAL A 137 -14.13 2.13 -5.15
CA VAL A 137 -13.88 1.78 -3.75
C VAL A 137 -14.45 2.90 -2.90
N ASN A 138 -15.38 2.57 -2.01
CA ASN A 138 -15.98 3.58 -1.13
C ASN A 138 -14.90 4.19 -0.21
N GLY A 139 -14.82 5.52 -0.20
CA GLY A 139 -13.85 6.26 0.60
C GLY A 139 -12.46 6.34 -0.02
N ALA A 140 -12.26 5.85 -1.24
CA ALA A 140 -11.00 6.04 -1.96
C ALA A 140 -10.64 7.52 -2.05
N LYS A 141 -9.37 7.81 -1.81
CA LYS A 141 -8.76 9.14 -1.92
C LYS A 141 -7.94 9.26 -3.19
N SER A 142 -7.35 8.15 -3.63
CA SER A 142 -6.54 8.08 -4.83
C SER A 142 -6.57 6.67 -5.43
N TYR A 143 -6.28 6.62 -6.73
CA TYR A 143 -5.97 5.41 -7.46
C TYR A 143 -4.60 5.53 -8.12
N TRP A 144 -3.90 4.42 -8.20
CA TRP A 144 -2.69 4.25 -8.99
C TRP A 144 -2.91 3.11 -9.98
N VAL A 145 -2.85 3.43 -11.26
CA VAL A 145 -2.94 2.47 -12.36
C VAL A 145 -1.55 2.26 -12.92
N GLU A 146 -1.13 1.00 -13.01
CA GLU A 146 0.14 0.62 -13.64
C GLU A 146 -0.15 -0.27 -14.85
N ILE A 147 0.51 0.03 -15.98
CA ILE A 147 0.50 -0.77 -17.19
C ILE A 147 1.94 -1.19 -17.45
N VAL A 148 2.21 -2.49 -17.44
CA VAL A 148 3.55 -3.07 -17.56
C VAL A 148 3.66 -3.80 -18.88
N LEU A 149 4.71 -3.52 -19.64
CA LEU A 149 5.05 -4.32 -20.81
C LEU A 149 5.49 -5.73 -20.39
N ASN A 150 4.78 -6.76 -20.86
CA ASN A 150 5.15 -8.15 -20.64
C ASN A 150 6.13 -8.63 -21.71
N ASP A 151 7.29 -7.97 -21.81
CA ASP A 151 8.39 -8.47 -22.66
C ASP A 151 9.21 -9.49 -21.85
N THR A 152 9.23 -10.74 -22.32
CA THR A 152 10.05 -11.82 -21.76
C THR A 152 11.55 -11.57 -21.94
N ASN A 153 11.94 -10.69 -22.85
CA ASN A 153 13.31 -10.22 -22.97
C ASN A 153 13.49 -9.00 -22.06
N GLN A 154 14.19 -9.18 -20.94
CA GLN A 154 14.43 -8.19 -19.87
C GLN A 154 15.05 -6.84 -20.32
N ALA A 155 15.28 -6.64 -21.61
CA ALA A 155 15.91 -5.44 -22.17
C ALA A 155 15.00 -4.19 -22.11
N HIS A 156 13.67 -4.34 -22.12
CA HIS A 156 12.75 -3.20 -22.12
C HIS A 156 11.56 -3.41 -21.16
N GLN A 157 11.82 -3.52 -19.86
CA GLN A 157 10.75 -3.32 -18.87
C GLN A 157 10.40 -1.84 -18.82
N TYR A 158 9.25 -1.48 -19.39
CA TYR A 158 8.67 -0.15 -19.25
C TYR A 158 7.32 -0.28 -18.58
N SER A 159 7.08 0.55 -17.56
CA SER A 159 5.76 0.69 -16.95
C SER A 159 5.25 2.12 -17.06
N LEU A 160 4.00 2.24 -17.51
CA LEU A 160 3.25 3.49 -17.45
C LEU A 160 2.51 3.53 -16.12
N GLN A 161 2.65 4.63 -15.40
CA GLN A 161 2.02 4.84 -14.10
C GLN A 161 1.17 6.09 -14.13
N TYR A 162 -0.09 5.94 -13.70
CA TYR A 162 -1.07 7.01 -13.65
C TYR A 162 -1.61 7.16 -12.24
N TYR A 163 -1.54 8.38 -11.71
CA TYR A 163 -2.09 8.75 -10.41
C TYR A 163 -3.38 9.53 -10.61
N LEU A 164 -4.46 9.06 -10.01
CA LEU A 164 -5.80 9.54 -10.27
C LEU A 164 -6.51 9.89 -8.95
N PRO A 165 -7.44 10.86 -8.97
CA PRO A 165 -8.30 11.17 -7.83
C PRO A 165 -9.18 9.98 -7.40
N GLY A 166 -9.59 9.93 -6.14
CA GLY A 166 -10.40 8.83 -5.60
C GLY A 166 -11.85 8.76 -6.09
N ASP A 167 -12.35 9.76 -6.83
CA ASP A 167 -13.70 9.80 -7.39
C ASP A 167 -13.79 9.25 -8.83
N VAL A 168 -12.68 8.79 -9.40
CA VAL A 168 -12.67 8.14 -10.72
C VAL A 168 -12.67 6.61 -10.62
N SER A 169 -13.19 5.95 -11.66
CA SER A 169 -13.19 4.49 -11.78
C SER A 169 -12.80 4.00 -13.18
N SER A 170 -12.22 4.89 -13.98
CA SER A 170 -11.72 4.59 -15.31
C SER A 170 -10.59 5.53 -15.73
N LEU A 171 -9.78 5.06 -16.67
CA LEU A 171 -8.71 5.79 -17.32
C LEU A 171 -8.75 5.49 -18.82
N THR A 172 -8.96 6.51 -19.65
CA THR A 172 -8.79 6.40 -21.10
C THR A 172 -7.42 6.97 -21.46
N LEU A 173 -6.57 6.17 -22.11
CA LEU A 173 -5.31 6.69 -22.62
C LEU A 173 -5.57 7.71 -23.72
N ALA A 174 -4.97 8.88 -23.58
CA ALA A 174 -5.03 9.93 -24.59
C ALA A 174 -4.02 9.66 -25.69
N ASP A 175 -4.37 10.07 -26.91
CA ASP A 175 -3.36 10.19 -27.96
C ASP A 175 -2.36 11.27 -27.55
N SER A 176 -1.08 10.99 -27.73
CA SER A 176 0.02 11.85 -27.32
C SER A 176 1.04 11.90 -28.46
N ASP A 177 1.72 13.01 -28.66
CA ASP A 177 2.84 13.04 -29.62
C ASP A 177 4.10 12.36 -29.04
N LEU A 178 4.09 12.03 -27.75
CA LEU A 178 5.17 11.30 -27.08
C LEU A 178 4.99 9.80 -27.30
N ASP A 179 5.90 9.20 -28.09
CA ASP A 179 5.88 7.76 -28.38
C ASP A 179 5.98 6.89 -27.13
N GLU A 180 6.62 7.39 -26.06
CA GLU A 180 6.74 6.69 -24.77
C GLU A 180 5.39 6.48 -24.08
N MET A 181 4.39 7.33 -24.35
CA MET A 181 3.05 7.20 -23.77
C MET A 181 2.13 6.27 -24.57
N LYS A 182 2.55 5.83 -25.76
CA LYS A 182 1.74 4.98 -26.63
C LYS A 182 2.00 3.52 -26.35
N LEU A 183 0.92 2.74 -26.29
CA LEU A 183 1.05 1.30 -26.35
C LEU A 183 1.48 0.88 -27.75
N VAL A 184 2.38 -0.08 -27.84
CA VAL A 184 2.83 -0.68 -29.10
C VAL A 184 1.76 -1.66 -29.58
N GLY A 185 1.56 -1.77 -30.90
CA GLY A 185 0.60 -2.71 -31.48
C GLY A 185 1.05 -4.16 -31.37
N SER A 186 0.11 -5.11 -31.43
CA SER A 186 0.39 -6.55 -31.29
C SER A 186 1.23 -6.94 -30.07
N THR A 187 1.08 -6.20 -28.97
CA THR A 187 1.92 -6.30 -27.78
C THR A 187 1.07 -6.62 -26.56
N THR A 188 1.54 -7.54 -25.71
CA THR A 188 0.85 -7.91 -24.48
C THR A 188 1.33 -7.07 -23.31
N TYR A 189 0.39 -6.51 -22.59
CA TYR A 189 0.61 -5.73 -21.37
C TYR A 189 -0.09 -6.40 -20.19
N SER A 190 0.50 -6.30 -19.00
CA SER A 190 -0.19 -6.49 -17.74
C SER A 190 -0.67 -5.14 -17.22
N TRP A 191 -1.77 -5.09 -16.49
CA TRP A 191 -2.19 -3.90 -15.79
C TRP A 191 -2.81 -4.23 -14.43
N LEU A 192 -2.70 -3.29 -13.51
CA LEU A 192 -3.23 -3.40 -12.16
C LEU A 192 -3.70 -2.04 -11.66
N VAL A 193 -4.53 -2.07 -10.62
CA VAL A 193 -5.01 -0.89 -9.92
C VAL A 193 -4.74 -1.04 -8.43
N THR A 194 -4.17 0.02 -7.85
CA THR A 194 -4.07 0.19 -6.40
C THR A 194 -5.02 1.30 -5.97
N ALA A 195 -5.81 1.07 -4.93
CA ALA A 195 -6.71 2.05 -4.33
C ALA A 195 -6.28 2.32 -2.89
N ALA A 196 -6.29 3.58 -2.49
CA ALA A 196 -6.03 3.99 -1.11
C ALA A 196 -7.21 4.74 -0.53
N ILE A 197 -7.61 4.37 0.69
CA ILE A 197 -8.69 5.03 1.45
C ILE A 197 -8.15 6.08 2.43
N THR A 198 -6.84 6.11 2.66
CA THR A 198 -6.22 7.07 3.57
C THR A 198 -5.38 8.06 2.80
N ASP A 199 -5.22 9.27 3.37
CA ASP A 199 -4.50 10.39 2.75
C ASP A 199 -2.97 10.15 2.64
N GLY A 200 -2.50 8.92 2.86
CA GLY A 200 -1.08 8.54 2.94
C GLY A 200 -0.52 7.85 1.69
N PHE A 201 -1.35 7.47 0.73
CA PHE A 201 -0.87 7.09 -0.61
C PHE A 201 -1.02 8.30 -1.52
N LEU A 202 -0.06 9.21 -1.37
CA LEU A 202 -0.05 10.51 -2.02
C LEU A 202 -1.32 11.29 -1.66
N GLY A 203 -1.32 11.94 -0.50
CA GLY A 203 -2.31 12.97 -0.21
C GLY A 203 -2.36 13.94 -1.40
N ALA A 204 -3.49 14.62 -1.63
CA ALA A 204 -3.65 15.55 -2.75
C ALA A 204 -2.51 16.60 -2.87
N ASP A 205 -1.76 16.83 -1.79
CA ASP A 205 -0.55 17.65 -1.72
C ASP A 205 0.64 17.06 -2.54
N ASP A 206 0.85 15.75 -2.54
CA ASP A 206 1.92 15.08 -3.30
C ASP A 206 1.65 15.07 -4.83
N ILE A 207 0.39 15.28 -5.25
CA ILE A 207 -0.01 15.48 -6.66
C ILE A 207 0.19 16.94 -7.08
N ALA A 208 0.14 17.89 -6.13
CA ALA A 208 0.22 19.32 -6.42
C ALA A 208 1.66 19.84 -6.60
N ASP A 209 2.67 19.20 -5.98
CA ASP A 209 4.06 19.67 -6.00
C ASP A 209 5.04 18.78 -6.78
N GLY A 210 4.58 17.63 -7.28
CA GLY A 210 5.37 16.70 -8.10
C GLY A 210 6.51 16.01 -7.37
N ARG A 211 6.50 15.99 -6.03
CA ARG A 211 7.57 15.36 -5.22
C ARG A 211 7.28 13.92 -4.82
N GLY A 212 6.21 13.33 -5.36
CA GLY A 212 5.71 11.98 -5.07
C GLY A 212 6.79 10.97 -4.68
N MET A 213 7.03 10.85 -3.38
CA MET A 213 7.87 9.80 -2.82
C MET A 213 6.94 8.62 -2.56
N GLY A 214 7.10 7.55 -3.34
CA GLY A 214 6.24 6.37 -3.36
C GLY A 214 6.21 5.55 -2.06
N PHE A 215 6.07 4.22 -2.22
CA PHE A 215 5.79 3.15 -1.25
C PHE A 215 6.45 3.24 0.16
N VAL A 216 7.49 4.06 0.35
CA VAL A 216 8.22 4.29 1.62
C VAL A 216 7.36 4.92 2.72
N ARG A 217 6.28 5.64 2.38
CA ARG A 217 5.36 6.23 3.38
C ARG A 217 4.63 5.19 4.24
N ILE A 218 4.47 3.93 3.79
CA ILE A 218 3.72 2.87 4.54
C ILE A 218 4.25 2.69 5.96
N LEU A 219 5.54 2.93 6.20
CA LEU A 219 6.18 2.77 7.51
C LEU A 219 5.85 3.89 8.51
N ASP A 220 5.30 5.01 8.04
CA ASP A 220 4.93 6.16 8.87
C ASP A 220 3.41 6.36 9.02
N ILE A 221 2.61 5.40 8.51
CA ILE A 221 1.16 5.56 8.47
C ILE A 221 0.52 5.27 9.82
N GLU A 222 -0.29 6.23 10.29
CA GLU A 222 -1.06 6.09 11.52
C GLU A 222 -2.25 5.13 11.38
N ASP A 223 -2.97 5.23 10.25
CA ASP A 223 -4.06 4.36 9.83
C ASP A 223 -4.02 4.26 8.29
N LEU A 224 -4.02 3.04 7.76
CA LEU A 224 -3.98 2.75 6.31
C LEU A 224 -5.09 1.78 5.99
N MET A 225 -5.91 2.05 4.98
CA MET A 225 -6.62 0.99 4.27
C MET A 225 -6.33 1.12 2.79
N GLY A 226 -5.88 0.04 2.16
CA GLY A 226 -5.57 0.01 0.74
C GLY A 226 -5.81 -1.35 0.11
N PHE A 227 -6.03 -1.35 -1.20
CA PHE A 227 -6.25 -2.54 -2.01
C PHE A 227 -5.35 -2.48 -3.24
N ARG A 228 -4.80 -3.62 -3.65
CA ARG A 228 -4.06 -3.77 -4.91
C ARG A 228 -4.60 -4.98 -5.64
N THR A 229 -5.11 -4.81 -6.85
CA THR A 229 -5.61 -5.94 -7.63
C THR A 229 -4.49 -6.90 -7.99
N GLY A 230 -4.87 -8.14 -8.28
CA GLY A 230 -4.06 -8.98 -9.16
C GLY A 230 -3.84 -8.29 -10.51
N GLU A 231 -2.80 -8.71 -11.22
CA GLU A 231 -2.54 -8.24 -12.58
C GLU A 231 -3.51 -8.89 -13.56
N ARG A 232 -3.92 -8.11 -14.56
CA ARG A 232 -4.60 -8.65 -15.74
C ARG A 232 -3.85 -8.39 -17.01
N SER A 233 -3.91 -9.31 -17.96
CA SER A 233 -3.25 -9.17 -19.26
C SER A 233 -4.20 -8.75 -20.38
N PHE A 234 -3.70 -7.99 -21.35
CA PHE A 234 -4.37 -7.77 -22.63
C PHE A 234 -3.36 -7.58 -23.76
N THR A 235 -3.78 -7.87 -24.99
CA THR A 235 -2.97 -7.69 -26.21
C THR A 235 -3.57 -6.62 -27.10
N THR A 236 -2.76 -5.63 -27.47
CA THR A 236 -3.16 -4.54 -28.35
C THR A 236 -3.42 -5.02 -29.79
N ALA A 237 -4.30 -4.30 -30.47
CA ALA A 237 -4.51 -4.41 -31.91
C ALA A 237 -3.21 -4.07 -32.67
N PRO A 238 -3.06 -4.54 -33.91
CA PRO A 238 -1.92 -4.20 -34.76
C PRO A 238 -1.65 -2.70 -34.89
#